data_AF-A0A7J8XV17-F1
#
_entry.id   AF-A0A7J8XV17-F1
#
_cell.length_a   1.000
_cell.length_b   1.000
_cell.length_c   1.000
_cell.angle_alpha   90.00
_cell.angle_beta   90.00
_cell.angle_gamma   90.00
#
_symmetry.space_group_name_H-M   'P 1'
#
loop_
_entity.id
_entity.type
_entity.pdbx_description
1 polymer ?
#
loop_
_entity_poly.entity_id
_entity_poly.type
_entity_poly.pdbx_seq_one_letter_code
_entity_poly.pdbx_strand_id
1 'polypeptide(L)'
;MPSNEKKSFLSEVVGIGSASIKQGISSFTQGPSVRKNDNGSYKGPTLRRSLTTEIDHSDKYNPAELRNDSQGFSNNTSSGTWGLDSRVLKTETTNGESSSNFSATKTREERLLETIVTSGGVRLQPTRDAIQAFLVEAAKLDALALSHALESKLLSPLWQVRMKAVCVLESILRRKEDEHFVIVASYFTENKDVVLRCSESPQASLREKANK
;
A
#
# COMPACT_ATOMS: atom_id res chain seq x y z
N MET A 1 -57.11 -38.45 -18.84
CA MET A 1 -55.73 -38.93 -19.10
C MET A 1 -54.78 -37.73 -19.08
N PRO A 2 -53.53 -37.92 -18.59
CA PRO A 2 -52.75 -37.01 -17.74
C PRO A 2 -51.76 -36.16 -18.59
N SER A 3 -50.89 -35.26 -18.12
CA SER A 3 -49.99 -35.25 -16.96
C SER A 3 -49.37 -33.85 -16.86
N ASN A 4 -49.49 -33.19 -15.69
CA ASN A 4 -48.76 -31.96 -15.40
C ASN A 4 -47.34 -32.35 -14.95
N GLU A 5 -46.36 -32.03 -15.77
CA GLU A 5 -44.97 -32.43 -15.59
C GLU A 5 -44.31 -31.64 -14.46
N LYS A 6 -43.87 -32.39 -13.44
CA LYS A 6 -43.06 -31.91 -12.32
C LYS A 6 -41.73 -31.41 -12.86
N LYS A 7 -41.44 -30.11 -12.72
CA LYS A 7 -40.10 -29.55 -12.93
C LYS A 7 -39.37 -29.55 -11.59
N SER A 8 -38.47 -30.50 -11.46
CA SER A 8 -37.65 -30.78 -10.29
C SER A 8 -36.73 -29.60 -9.97
N PHE A 9 -36.75 -29.17 -8.71
CA PHE A 9 -35.81 -28.21 -8.15
C PHE A 9 -34.43 -28.87 -7.96
N LEU A 10 -33.39 -28.17 -8.43
CA LEU A 10 -32.00 -28.20 -7.96
C LEU A 10 -31.42 -29.58 -7.61
N SER A 11 -30.96 -30.28 -8.64
CA SER A 11 -29.94 -31.33 -8.50
C SER A 11 -28.57 -30.72 -8.78
N GLU A 12 -27.59 -31.21 -8.03
CA GLU A 12 -26.14 -31.04 -8.22
C GLU A 12 -25.46 -29.97 -7.34
N VAL A 13 -25.42 -30.26 -6.03
CA VAL A 13 -24.26 -29.92 -5.20
C VAL A 13 -23.16 -30.92 -5.54
N VAL A 14 -22.17 -30.49 -6.32
CA VAL A 14 -20.93 -31.24 -6.55
C VAL A 14 -19.76 -30.44 -5.97
N GLY A 15 -19.00 -31.11 -5.11
CA GLY A 15 -17.57 -30.84 -4.95
C GLY A 15 -17.13 -30.06 -3.72
N ILE A 16 -17.46 -30.52 -2.51
CA ILE A 16 -16.62 -30.22 -1.34
C ILE A 16 -15.27 -30.89 -1.59
N GLY A 17 -14.31 -30.11 -2.08
CA GLY A 17 -12.92 -30.53 -2.27
C GLY A 17 -12.26 -30.75 -0.91
N SER A 18 -12.17 -32.03 -0.52
CA SER A 18 -11.43 -32.51 0.64
C SER A 18 -9.92 -32.29 0.43
N ALA A 19 -9.40 -31.11 0.80
CA ALA A 19 -7.96 -30.89 0.90
C ALA A 19 -7.41 -31.62 2.14
N SER A 20 -7.04 -32.89 1.99
CA SER A 20 -6.21 -33.59 2.97
C SER A 20 -4.78 -33.04 2.91
N ILE A 21 -4.39 -32.22 3.90
CA ILE A 21 -2.99 -31.92 4.17
C ILE A 21 -2.35 -33.21 4.68
N LYS A 22 -1.64 -33.92 3.81
CA LYS A 22 -0.70 -34.98 4.21
C LYS A 22 0.61 -34.31 4.62
N GLN A 23 0.73 -34.02 5.92
CA GLN A 23 2.04 -34.01 6.55
C GLN A 23 2.57 -35.45 6.52
N GLY A 24 3.73 -35.66 5.89
CA GLY A 24 4.32 -36.98 5.78
C GLY A 24 5.77 -36.89 5.33
N ILE A 25 6.67 -36.82 6.31
CA ILE A 25 8.10 -37.09 6.17
C ILE A 25 8.29 -38.52 5.63
N SER A 26 8.61 -38.69 4.35
CA SER A 26 8.94 -40.02 3.81
C SER A 26 10.43 -40.29 3.96
N SER A 27 10.71 -41.12 4.96
CA SER A 27 11.98 -41.81 5.20
C SER A 27 12.17 -42.99 4.23
N PHE A 28 13.40 -43.12 3.73
CA PHE A 28 14.10 -44.30 3.17
C PHE A 28 13.51 -45.11 1.99
N THR A 29 14.30 -45.21 0.91
CA THR A 29 14.75 -46.50 0.38
C THR A 29 16.18 -46.40 -0.20
N GLN A 30 17.03 -47.35 0.21
CA GLN A 30 18.42 -47.53 -0.21
C GLN A 30 18.49 -48.24 -1.58
N GLY A 31 19.46 -47.84 -2.40
CA GLY A 31 19.97 -48.62 -3.54
C GLY A 31 21.47 -48.36 -3.67
N PRO A 32 22.34 -49.38 -3.80
CA PRO A 32 23.77 -49.22 -3.61
C PRO A 32 24.46 -48.78 -4.90
N SER A 33 25.28 -47.73 -4.85
CA SER A 33 26.34 -47.57 -5.83
C SER A 33 27.57 -46.86 -5.24
N VAL A 34 28.69 -47.55 -5.42
CA VAL A 34 30.06 -47.07 -5.64
C VAL A 34 30.64 -46.08 -4.61
N ARG A 35 31.55 -46.63 -3.81
CA ARG A 35 32.51 -45.94 -2.96
C ARG A 35 33.22 -44.80 -3.68
N LYS A 36 33.22 -43.61 -3.08
CA LYS A 36 34.38 -42.72 -3.07
C LYS A 36 34.31 -41.82 -1.83
N ASN A 37 35.28 -42.00 -0.93
CA ASN A 37 35.53 -41.12 0.20
C ASN A 37 35.86 -39.72 -0.33
N ASP A 38 35.26 -38.68 0.27
CA ASP A 38 35.97 -37.49 0.73
C ASP A 38 35.09 -36.63 1.67
N ASN A 39 35.48 -36.64 2.94
CA ASN A 39 35.38 -35.63 4.00
C ASN A 39 34.40 -34.44 3.80
N GLY A 40 33.14 -34.59 4.23
CA GLY A 40 32.15 -33.51 4.29
C GLY A 40 32.07 -32.83 5.66
N SER A 41 32.44 -31.55 5.76
CA SER A 41 32.11 -30.68 6.89
C SER A 41 30.91 -29.80 6.50
N TYR A 42 29.70 -30.32 6.72
CA TYR A 42 28.46 -29.56 6.48
C TYR A 42 28.26 -28.57 7.64
N LYS A 43 28.59 -27.29 7.41
CA LYS A 43 28.26 -26.19 8.32
C LYS A 43 26.76 -25.89 8.20
N GLY A 44 25.95 -26.33 9.17
CA GLY A 44 24.56 -25.87 9.28
C GLY A 44 24.47 -24.37 9.60
N PRO A 45 23.37 -23.68 9.27
CA PRO A 45 23.23 -22.25 9.54
C PRO A 45 23.13 -22.02 11.05
N THR A 46 24.22 -21.54 11.64
CA THR A 46 24.27 -21.08 13.03
C THR A 46 23.41 -19.82 13.17
N LEU A 47 22.19 -19.97 13.68
CA LEU A 47 21.38 -18.84 14.12
C LEU A 47 22.07 -18.21 15.35
N ARG A 48 22.85 -17.16 15.11
CA ARG A 48 23.43 -16.33 16.17
C ARG A 48 22.28 -15.59 16.86
N ARG A 49 21.79 -16.17 17.96
CA ARG A 49 20.94 -15.49 18.94
C ARG A 49 21.82 -14.54 19.75
N SER A 50 22.04 -13.33 19.23
CA SER A 50 22.61 -12.25 20.03
C SER A 50 21.50 -11.63 20.87
N LEU A 51 21.48 -11.97 22.16
CA LEU A 51 20.73 -11.25 23.18
C LEU A 51 21.69 -11.01 24.33
N THR A 52 22.54 -10.00 24.17
CA THR A 52 23.42 -9.48 25.23
C THR A 52 23.14 -8.00 25.35
N THR A 53 22.30 -7.66 26.31
CA THR A 53 22.37 -6.39 27.05
C THR A 53 21.96 -6.72 28.48
N GLU A 54 22.83 -7.47 29.14
CA GLU A 54 23.10 -7.34 30.57
C GLU A 54 23.93 -6.06 30.67
N ILE A 55 23.31 -4.97 31.12
CA ILE A 55 24.02 -3.78 31.58
C ILE A 55 23.95 -3.86 33.09
N ASP A 56 24.94 -4.53 33.68
CA ASP A 56 25.31 -4.31 35.07
C ASP A 56 26.20 -3.07 35.10
N HIS A 57 25.57 -1.93 35.36
CA HIS A 57 26.25 -0.73 35.83
C HIS A 57 25.59 -0.33 37.14
N SER A 58 26.10 -0.93 38.20
CA SER A 58 26.13 -0.36 39.54
C SER A 58 27.00 0.90 39.49
N ASP A 59 26.42 2.02 39.06
CA ASP A 59 27.04 3.33 39.20
C ASP A 59 26.18 4.25 40.05
N LYS A 60 26.82 4.69 41.14
CA LYS A 60 26.24 5.38 42.28
C LYS A 60 26.09 6.85 41.90
N TYR A 61 24.98 7.23 41.29
CA TYR A 61 24.70 8.63 41.02
C TYR A 61 24.28 9.35 42.31
N ASN A 62 25.17 10.21 42.81
CA ASN A 62 24.94 11.06 43.97
C ASN A 62 24.46 12.43 43.45
N PRO A 63 23.20 12.84 43.63
CA PRO A 63 22.71 14.11 43.11
C PRO A 63 23.27 15.26 43.94
N ALA A 64 24.06 16.13 43.30
CA ALA A 64 24.39 17.43 43.87
C ALA A 64 23.13 18.29 43.91
N GLU A 65 22.75 18.69 45.13
CA GLU A 65 21.67 19.63 45.40
C GLU A 65 21.95 21.00 44.77
N LEU A 66 20.99 21.49 43.97
CA LEU A 66 20.81 22.92 43.71
C LEU A 66 19.31 23.23 43.61
N ARG A 67 18.70 23.15 44.79
CA ARG A 67 17.75 24.09 45.42
C ARG A 67 17.09 25.18 44.54
N ASN A 68 15.76 25.19 44.66
CA ASN A 68 14.79 26.30 44.53
C ASN A 68 14.49 26.84 43.12
N ASP A 69 13.25 27.16 42.72
CA ASP A 69 11.90 27.09 43.30
C ASP A 69 10.94 27.18 42.10
N SER A 70 9.85 26.41 42.08
CA SER A 70 8.53 26.81 41.52
C SER A 70 7.57 25.62 41.50
N GLN A 71 6.78 25.57 42.57
CA GLN A 71 5.52 24.85 42.78
C GLN A 71 4.63 24.76 41.53
N GLY A 72 4.16 23.55 41.21
CA GLY A 72 3.15 23.31 40.17
C GLY A 72 2.49 21.94 40.33
N PHE A 73 1.24 21.95 40.79
CA PHE A 73 0.43 20.78 41.15
C PHE A 73 0.02 19.91 39.95
N SER A 74 0.05 18.60 40.21
CA SER A 74 -0.86 17.52 39.79
C SER A 74 -2.10 17.88 38.95
N ASN A 75 -2.25 17.25 37.78
CA ASN A 75 -3.28 16.21 37.52
C ASN A 75 -3.32 15.80 36.05
N ASN A 76 -3.41 14.48 35.84
CA ASN A 76 -3.81 13.85 34.59
C ASN A 76 -5.28 14.19 34.26
N THR A 77 -5.53 14.63 33.03
CA THR A 77 -6.83 14.40 32.37
C THR A 77 -6.63 14.17 30.88
N SER A 78 -7.26 13.09 30.46
CA SER A 78 -7.58 12.66 29.10
C SER A 78 -8.07 13.78 28.17
N SER A 79 -7.59 13.77 26.93
CA SER A 79 -8.37 13.93 25.68
C SER A 79 -7.51 14.60 24.60
N GLY A 80 -6.82 13.80 23.80
CA GLY A 80 -6.07 14.28 22.64
C GLY A 80 -6.99 14.47 21.43
N THR A 81 -7.61 15.64 21.36
CA THR A 81 -8.29 16.18 20.18
C THR A 81 -7.24 16.61 19.16
N TRP A 82 -7.27 16.05 17.94
CA TRP A 82 -6.41 16.47 16.84
C TRP A 82 -6.77 17.89 16.39
N GLY A 83 -6.12 18.89 16.98
CA GLY A 83 -6.17 20.28 16.57
C GLY A 83 -5.06 20.61 15.58
N LEU A 84 -5.44 20.97 14.35
CA LEU A 84 -4.62 21.80 13.46
C LEU A 84 -4.41 23.15 14.13
N ASP A 85 -3.17 23.64 14.18
CA ASP A 85 -2.92 25.08 14.17
C ASP A 85 -1.62 25.42 13.42
N SER A 86 -1.82 26.26 12.42
CA SER A 86 -0.83 26.98 11.64
C SER A 86 0.00 27.89 12.54
N ARG A 87 1.33 27.73 12.52
CA ARG A 87 2.25 28.80 12.90
C ARG A 87 3.40 28.88 11.91
N VAL A 88 3.25 29.84 10.99
CA VAL A 88 4.33 30.43 10.21
C VAL A 88 5.41 30.94 11.16
N LEU A 89 6.61 30.35 11.11
CA LEU A 89 7.85 31.02 11.50
C LEU A 89 8.93 30.70 10.47
N LYS A 90 9.35 31.78 9.81
CA LYS A 90 10.46 31.90 8.89
C LYS A 90 11.76 31.84 9.69
N THR A 91 12.58 30.82 9.46
CA THR A 91 14.01 30.89 9.80
C THR A 91 14.82 30.20 8.71
N GLU A 92 15.66 31.01 8.07
CA GLU A 92 16.66 30.64 7.07
C GLU A 92 17.89 30.10 7.80
N THR A 93 18.28 28.85 7.54
CA THR A 93 19.62 28.34 7.85
C THR A 93 20.09 27.45 6.71
N THR A 94 21.20 27.86 6.11
CA THR A 94 21.98 27.21 5.07
C THR A 94 22.55 25.87 5.53
N ASN A 95 22.41 24.81 4.71
CA ASN A 95 23.49 23.86 4.37
C ASN A 95 22.99 22.81 3.37
N GLY A 96 23.80 22.55 2.35
CA GLY A 96 23.43 21.78 1.17
C GLY A 96 23.51 20.28 1.37
N GLU A 97 22.42 19.61 1.02
CA GLU A 97 22.35 18.23 0.55
C GLU A 97 21.13 18.12 -0.36
N SER A 98 21.38 17.80 -1.63
CA SER A 98 20.43 17.80 -2.73
C SER A 98 19.29 16.79 -2.50
N SER A 99 18.19 17.24 -1.91
CA SER A 99 16.86 16.71 -2.17
C SER A 99 16.04 17.85 -2.78
N SER A 100 15.72 17.71 -4.06
CA SER A 100 15.00 18.73 -4.82
C SER A 100 13.75 19.18 -4.06
N ASN A 101 13.66 20.48 -3.78
CA ASN A 101 12.52 21.12 -3.14
C ASN A 101 11.20 20.81 -3.89
N PHE A 102 10.51 19.73 -3.51
CA PHE A 102 9.10 19.46 -3.88
C PHE A 102 8.12 20.33 -3.06
N SER A 103 8.53 21.57 -2.77
CA SER A 103 7.67 22.62 -2.21
C SER A 103 7.15 23.55 -3.32
N ALA A 104 7.06 23.06 -4.56
CA ALA A 104 5.99 23.53 -5.43
C ALA A 104 4.70 23.08 -4.75
N THR A 105 3.88 24.03 -4.32
CA THR A 105 2.67 23.82 -3.53
C THR A 105 1.80 22.74 -4.16
N LYS A 106 1.89 21.49 -3.67
CA LYS A 106 1.06 20.38 -4.17
C LYS A 106 -0.39 20.79 -4.15
N THR A 107 -1.08 20.60 -5.27
CA THR A 107 -2.50 20.93 -5.38
C THR A 107 -3.32 20.03 -4.45
N ARG A 108 -4.57 20.41 -4.18
CA ARG A 108 -5.44 19.62 -3.29
C ARG A 108 -5.73 18.24 -3.91
N GLU A 109 -5.80 18.18 -5.23
CA GLU A 109 -6.01 17.01 -6.07
C GLU A 109 -4.84 16.04 -5.99
N GLU A 110 -3.60 16.56 -6.08
CA GLU A 110 -2.39 15.77 -5.92
C GLU A 110 -2.31 15.15 -4.53
N ARG A 111 -2.62 15.94 -3.49
CA ARG A 111 -2.63 15.44 -2.10
C ARG A 111 -3.68 14.36 -1.91
N LEU A 112 -4.89 14.53 -2.45
CA LEU A 112 -5.94 13.52 -2.38
C LEU A 112 -5.50 12.23 -3.10
N LEU A 113 -4.92 12.34 -4.30
CA LEU A 113 -4.42 11.18 -5.04
C LEU A 113 -3.29 10.45 -4.31
N GLU A 114 -2.41 11.15 -3.57
CA GLU A 114 -1.34 10.51 -2.80
C GLU A 114 -1.86 9.58 -1.70
N THR A 115 -3.06 9.84 -1.17
CA THR A 115 -3.68 9.00 -0.13
C THR A 115 -4.08 7.61 -0.65
N ILE A 116 -4.44 7.51 -1.93
CA ILE A 116 -4.94 6.26 -2.53
C ILE A 116 -3.92 5.61 -3.46
N VAL A 117 -3.05 6.42 -4.10
CA VAL A 117 -1.99 5.99 -5.03
C VAL A 117 -0.62 5.99 -4.36
N THR A 118 -0.56 5.59 -3.08
CA THR A 118 0.71 5.45 -2.36
C THR A 118 1.51 4.26 -2.91
N SER A 119 2.82 4.40 -3.08
CA SER A 119 3.71 3.30 -3.51
C SER A 119 3.82 2.18 -2.47
N GLY A 120 3.46 2.44 -1.22
CA GLY A 120 3.47 1.48 -0.11
C GLY A 120 2.15 0.71 0.10
N GLY A 121 2.21 -0.25 1.03
CA GLY A 121 1.07 -1.07 1.47
C GLY A 121 1.10 -2.50 0.94
N VAL A 122 0.46 -3.41 1.67
CA VAL A 122 0.41 -4.85 1.34
C VAL A 122 -0.50 -5.13 0.14
N ARG A 123 -1.44 -4.23 -0.16
CA ARG A 123 -2.44 -4.41 -1.22
C ARG A 123 -2.03 -3.67 -2.50
N LEU A 124 -2.10 -4.38 -3.62
CA LEU A 124 -1.83 -3.82 -4.93
C LEU A 124 -2.96 -2.91 -5.43
N GLN A 125 -4.22 -3.33 -5.25
CA GLN A 125 -5.39 -2.51 -5.60
C GLN A 125 -5.91 -1.77 -4.37
N PRO A 126 -6.37 -0.51 -4.51
CA PRO A 126 -7.08 0.18 -3.45
C PRO A 126 -8.35 -0.58 -3.06
N THR A 127 -8.73 -0.55 -1.79
CA THR A 127 -9.98 -1.17 -1.34
C THR A 127 -11.18 -0.43 -1.93
N ARG A 128 -12.31 -1.13 -2.08
CA ARG A 128 -13.56 -0.53 -2.55
C ARG A 128 -13.92 0.72 -1.75
N ASP A 129 -13.81 0.65 -0.43
CA ASP A 129 -14.18 1.75 0.46
C ASP A 129 -13.22 2.94 0.33
N ALA A 130 -11.92 2.70 0.09
CA ALA A 130 -10.97 3.77 -0.21
C ALA A 130 -11.27 4.46 -1.54
N ILE A 131 -11.63 3.69 -2.58
CA ILE A 131 -12.05 4.25 -3.88
C ILE A 131 -13.32 5.09 -3.72
N GLN A 132 -14.32 4.59 -2.98
CA GLN A 132 -15.56 5.34 -2.72
C GLN A 132 -15.28 6.65 -1.99
N ALA A 133 -14.50 6.61 -0.90
CA ALA A 133 -14.12 7.80 -0.14
C ALA A 133 -13.35 8.81 -1.02
N PHE A 134 -12.42 8.32 -1.84
CA PHE A 134 -11.69 9.14 -2.80
C PHE A 134 -12.62 9.82 -3.79
N LEU A 135 -13.56 9.09 -4.41
CA LEU A 135 -14.47 9.66 -5.41
C LEU A 135 -15.38 10.74 -4.82
N VAL A 136 -15.87 10.55 -3.60
CA VAL A 136 -16.71 11.53 -2.89
C VAL A 136 -15.95 12.84 -2.65
N GLU A 137 -14.66 12.76 -2.29
CA GLU A 137 -13.83 13.96 -2.11
C GLU A 137 -13.40 14.56 -3.44
N ALA A 138 -13.07 13.72 -4.43
CA ALA A 138 -12.63 14.15 -5.75
C ALA A 138 -13.70 14.93 -6.51
N ALA A 139 -14.98 14.61 -6.32
CA ALA A 139 -16.10 15.35 -6.94
C ALA A 139 -16.21 16.82 -6.47
N LYS A 140 -15.49 17.21 -5.41
CA LYS A 140 -15.48 18.58 -4.86
C LYS A 140 -14.26 19.39 -5.31
N LEU A 141 -13.41 18.80 -6.14
CA LEU A 141 -12.11 19.35 -6.54
C LEU A 141 -12.16 19.92 -7.96
N ASP A 142 -11.01 20.40 -8.44
CA ASP A 142 -10.89 20.82 -9.84
C ASP A 142 -10.62 19.60 -10.75
N ALA A 143 -11.50 19.40 -11.74
CA ALA A 143 -11.46 18.24 -12.62
C ALA A 143 -10.21 18.21 -13.51
N LEU A 144 -9.73 19.36 -13.98
CA LEU A 144 -8.55 19.44 -14.85
C LEU A 144 -7.28 19.21 -14.05
N ALA A 145 -7.16 19.83 -12.87
CA ALA A 145 -6.07 19.58 -11.95
C ALA A 145 -6.03 18.10 -11.52
N LEU A 146 -7.18 17.47 -11.30
CA LEU A 146 -7.27 16.04 -11.01
C LEU A 146 -6.80 15.19 -12.19
N SER A 147 -7.14 15.59 -13.41
CA SER A 147 -6.71 14.89 -14.64
C SER A 147 -5.19 14.94 -14.81
N HIS A 148 -4.58 16.12 -14.67
CA HIS A 148 -3.12 16.28 -14.72
C HIS A 148 -2.39 15.55 -13.58
N ALA A 149 -2.97 15.54 -12.38
CA ALA A 149 -2.43 14.80 -11.26
C ALA A 149 -2.50 13.28 -11.49
N LEU A 150 -3.60 12.78 -12.06
CA LEU A 150 -3.75 11.37 -12.45
C LEU A 150 -2.76 10.98 -13.55
N GLU A 151 -2.62 11.78 -14.58
CA GLU A 151 -1.62 11.60 -15.63
C GLU A 151 -0.22 11.50 -15.03
N SER A 152 0.16 12.44 -14.17
CA SER A 152 1.45 12.44 -13.48
C SER A 152 1.70 11.14 -12.70
N LYS A 153 0.66 10.54 -12.09
CA LYS A 153 0.76 9.23 -11.42
C LYS A 153 0.86 8.06 -12.41
N LEU A 154 0.19 8.12 -13.57
CA LEU A 154 0.30 7.10 -14.62
C LEU A 154 1.68 7.10 -15.32
N LEU A 155 2.37 8.24 -15.29
CA LEU A 155 3.75 8.41 -15.76
C LEU A 155 4.81 8.04 -14.72
N SER A 156 4.42 7.71 -13.49
CA SER A 156 5.35 7.36 -12.42
C SER A 156 6.26 6.20 -12.83
N PRO A 157 7.57 6.22 -12.47
CA PRO A 157 8.44 5.07 -12.71
C PRO A 157 8.04 3.83 -11.88
N LEU A 158 7.21 4.00 -10.86
CA LEU A 158 6.78 2.93 -9.97
C LEU A 158 5.50 2.28 -10.50
N TRP A 159 5.60 1.05 -11.00
CA TRP A 159 4.46 0.32 -11.57
C TRP A 159 3.28 0.15 -10.60
N GLN A 160 3.52 0.08 -9.29
CA GLN A 160 2.47 0.00 -8.27
C GLN A 160 1.64 1.28 -8.19
N VAL A 161 2.29 2.44 -8.33
CA VAL A 161 1.63 3.74 -8.39
C VAL A 161 0.76 3.79 -9.64
N ARG A 162 1.32 3.41 -10.79
CA ARG A 162 0.57 3.34 -12.06
C ARG A 162 -0.64 2.40 -11.95
N MET A 163 -0.48 1.22 -11.35
CA MET A 163 -1.57 0.25 -11.15
C MET A 163 -2.71 0.83 -10.31
N LYS A 164 -2.40 1.48 -9.19
CA LYS A 164 -3.41 2.14 -8.36
C LYS A 164 -4.07 3.31 -9.10
N ALA A 165 -3.30 4.09 -9.86
CA ALA A 165 -3.83 5.19 -10.67
C ALA A 165 -4.78 4.68 -11.77
N VAL A 166 -4.45 3.58 -12.45
CA VAL A 166 -5.36 2.95 -13.42
C VAL A 166 -6.63 2.45 -12.73
N CYS A 167 -6.55 1.86 -11.53
CA CYS A 167 -7.74 1.48 -10.77
C CYS A 167 -8.65 2.68 -10.44
N VAL A 168 -8.06 3.84 -10.10
CA VAL A 168 -8.80 5.07 -9.84
C VAL A 168 -9.43 5.59 -11.12
N LEU A 169 -8.67 5.69 -12.21
CA LEU A 169 -9.17 6.14 -13.52
C LEU A 169 -10.33 5.27 -14.00
N GLU A 170 -10.19 3.93 -13.94
CA GLU A 170 -11.29 3.00 -14.28
C GLU A 170 -12.55 3.27 -13.43
N SER A 171 -12.38 3.58 -12.14
CA SER A 171 -13.49 3.88 -11.24
C SER A 171 -14.17 5.21 -11.57
N ILE A 172 -13.41 6.21 -12.00
CA ILE A 172 -13.94 7.50 -12.50
C ILE A 172 -14.72 7.27 -13.80
N LEU A 173 -14.17 6.52 -14.76
CA LEU A 173 -14.81 6.25 -16.05
C LEU A 173 -16.14 5.47 -15.94
N ARG A 174 -16.35 4.76 -14.83
CA ARG A 174 -17.63 4.10 -14.53
C ARG A 174 -18.72 5.06 -14.05
N ARG A 175 -18.38 6.27 -13.61
CA ARG A 175 -19.32 7.29 -13.11
C ARG A 175 -19.75 8.21 -14.26
N LYS A 176 -20.61 7.69 -15.13
CA LYS A 176 -21.06 8.42 -16.34
C LYS A 176 -22.07 9.53 -16.03
N GLU A 177 -22.70 9.51 -14.85
CA GLU A 177 -23.71 10.50 -14.47
C GLU A 177 -23.12 11.76 -13.83
N ASP A 178 -21.82 11.78 -13.52
CA ASP A 178 -21.17 12.88 -12.81
C ASP A 178 -20.45 13.82 -13.79
N GLU A 179 -20.95 15.04 -13.96
CA GLU A 179 -20.40 16.05 -14.86
C GLU A 179 -18.91 16.31 -14.59
N HIS A 180 -18.49 16.29 -13.33
CA HIS A 180 -17.10 16.49 -12.95
C HIS A 180 -16.20 15.36 -13.50
N PHE A 181 -16.68 14.11 -13.46
CA PHE A 181 -15.94 12.96 -14.00
C PHE A 181 -16.02 12.82 -15.52
N VAL A 182 -17.04 13.39 -16.17
CA VAL A 182 -17.09 13.49 -17.63
C VAL A 182 -15.92 14.32 -18.18
N ILE A 183 -15.53 15.40 -17.49
CA ILE A 183 -14.36 16.21 -17.89
C ILE A 183 -13.08 15.36 -17.86
N VAL A 184 -12.86 14.61 -16.78
CA VAL A 184 -11.72 13.69 -16.64
C VAL A 184 -11.74 12.61 -17.73
N ALA A 185 -12.92 12.07 -18.05
CA ALA A 185 -13.08 11.09 -19.11
C ALA A 185 -12.75 11.66 -20.50
N SER A 186 -13.16 12.90 -20.77
CA SER A 186 -12.82 13.61 -22.01
C SER A 186 -11.31 13.80 -22.13
N TYR A 187 -10.65 14.26 -21.06
CA TYR A 187 -9.20 14.43 -21.02
C TYR A 187 -8.44 13.16 -21.41
N PHE A 188 -8.79 12.02 -20.82
CA PHE A 188 -8.12 10.75 -21.13
C PHE A 188 -8.55 10.13 -22.47
N THR A 189 -9.63 10.62 -23.09
CA THR A 189 -9.98 10.27 -24.47
C THR A 189 -9.04 10.95 -25.46
N GLU A 190 -8.56 12.15 -25.14
CA GLU A 190 -7.57 12.89 -25.93
C GLU A 190 -6.13 12.41 -25.64
N ASN A 191 -5.84 12.05 -24.38
CA ASN A 191 -4.50 11.66 -23.90
C ASN A 191 -4.38 10.15 -23.64
N LYS A 192 -4.74 9.33 -24.64
CA LYS A 192 -4.76 7.85 -24.52
C LYS A 192 -3.38 7.23 -24.41
N ASP A 193 -2.33 7.89 -24.91
CA ASP A 193 -0.95 7.39 -24.92
C ASP A 193 -0.44 7.05 -23.52
N VAL A 194 -0.89 7.82 -22.51
CA VAL A 194 -0.50 7.63 -21.11
C VAL A 194 -0.99 6.27 -20.58
N VAL A 195 -2.21 5.88 -20.95
CA VAL A 195 -2.80 4.59 -20.61
C VAL A 195 -2.21 3.47 -21.46
N LEU A 196 -1.97 3.70 -22.75
CA LEU A 196 -1.33 2.74 -23.66
C LEU A 196 0.08 2.35 -23.16
N ARG A 197 0.89 3.30 -22.69
CA ARG A 197 2.18 2.97 -22.07
C ARG A 197 2.04 2.09 -20.82
N CYS A 198 0.90 2.09 -20.15
CA CYS A 198 0.63 1.18 -19.03
C CYS A 198 0.34 -0.24 -19.51
N SER A 199 -0.25 -0.42 -20.70
CA SER A 199 -0.47 -1.74 -21.29
C SER A 199 0.82 -2.40 -21.79
N GLU A 200 1.86 -1.61 -22.08
CA GLU A 200 3.19 -2.09 -22.47
C GLU A 200 4.09 -2.48 -21.27
N SER A 201 3.55 -2.37 -20.05
CA SER A 201 4.28 -2.66 -18.82
C SER A 201 4.77 -4.12 -18.76
N PRO A 202 6.00 -4.39 -18.25
CA PRO A 202 6.47 -5.75 -18.02
C PRO A 202 5.65 -6.46 -16.93
N GLN A 203 5.05 -5.70 -15.99
CA GLN A 203 4.21 -6.26 -14.94
C GLN A 203 2.84 -6.66 -15.49
N ALA A 204 2.54 -7.96 -15.46
CA ALA A 204 1.31 -8.53 -16.00
C ALA A 204 0.03 -7.90 -15.41
N SER A 205 0.01 -7.66 -14.10
CA SER A 205 -1.16 -7.06 -13.42
C SER A 205 -1.48 -5.65 -13.92
N LEU A 206 -0.48 -4.81 -14.14
CA LEU A 206 -0.66 -3.47 -14.71
C LEU A 206 -1.09 -3.55 -16.18
N ARG A 207 -0.43 -4.40 -16.95
CA ARG A 207 -0.74 -4.62 -18.37
C ARG A 207 -2.18 -5.09 -18.57
N GLU A 208 -2.61 -6.13 -17.86
CA GLU A 208 -3.98 -6.64 -17.93
C GLU A 208 -5.01 -5.60 -17.49
N LYS A 209 -4.65 -4.75 -16.52
CA LYS A 209 -5.54 -3.69 -16.03
C LYS A 209 -5.71 -2.57 -17.05
N ALA A 210 -4.62 -2.13 -17.68
CA ALA A 210 -4.65 -1.03 -18.66
C ALA A 210 -5.29 -1.42 -19.99
N ASN A 211 -5.38 -2.72 -20.31
CA ASN A 211 -6.06 -3.21 -21.53
C ASN A 211 -7.59 -3.33 -21.38
N LYS A 212 -8.13 -3.19 -20.17
CA LYS A 212 -9.58 -3.22 -19.91
C LYS A 212 -10.19 -1.86 -20.11
#